data_AF-A0A4U1I3Q3-F1
#
_entry.id   AF-A0A4U1I3Q3-F1
#
_cell.length_a   1.000
_cell.length_b   1.000
_cell.length_c   1.000
_cell.angle_alpha   90.00
_cell.angle_beta   90.00
_cell.angle_gamma   90.00
#
_symmetry.space_group_name_H-M   'P 1'
#
loop_
_entity.id
_entity.type
_entity.pdbx_description
1 polymer ?
#
loop_
_entity_poly.entity_id
_entity_poly.type
_entity_poly.pdbx_seq_one_letter_code
_entity_poly.pdbx_strand_id
1 'polypeptide(L)'
;MKYLLASTLAAAIATASTAAMAQTSGGCAIGYVTGVGGSAQSMREYLTTPDRDRYRYLADNPIQCKISDEGRASACTGVTSLRHEQVSVYDDSDSATTTVVARVELDQGTYPVIIVVQKQDVQCQQ
;
A
#
# COMPACT_ATOMS: atom_id res chain seq x y z
N MET A 1 -18.60 3.37 71.02
CA MET A 1 -17.37 3.97 70.46
C MET A 1 -17.41 3.67 68.96
N LYS A 2 -17.61 4.58 67.98
CA LYS A 2 -16.92 5.86 67.68
C LYS A 2 -15.41 5.63 67.77
N TYR A 3 -14.60 5.59 66.71
CA TYR A 3 -14.63 6.29 65.43
C TYR A 3 -13.61 5.69 64.43
N LEU A 4 -13.87 5.94 63.13
CA LEU A 4 -12.92 6.26 62.06
C LEU A 4 -11.83 5.25 61.69
N LEU A 5 -11.78 4.87 60.41
CA LEU A 5 -10.72 5.34 59.51
C LEU A 5 -11.14 5.06 58.06
N ALA A 6 -11.35 6.14 57.32
CA ALA A 6 -11.54 6.12 55.89
C ALA A 6 -10.23 5.69 55.22
N SER A 7 -10.29 4.71 54.32
CA SER A 7 -9.21 4.43 53.37
C SER A 7 -9.80 4.49 51.97
N THR A 8 -9.63 5.65 51.35
CA THR A 8 -9.84 5.89 49.93
C THR A 8 -8.73 5.16 49.16
N LEU A 9 -9.05 4.00 48.59
CA LEU A 9 -8.16 3.31 47.66
C LEU A 9 -8.45 3.83 46.25
N ALA A 10 -7.80 4.93 45.87
CA ALA A 10 -7.74 5.36 44.47
C ALA A 10 -6.72 4.45 43.76
N ALA A 11 -7.20 3.34 43.19
CA ALA A 11 -6.41 2.54 42.28
C ALA A 11 -6.31 3.31 40.95
N ALA A 12 -5.13 3.91 40.72
CA ALA A 12 -4.78 4.49 39.43
C ALA A 12 -4.85 3.39 38.37
N ILE A 13 -5.81 3.51 37.46
CA ILE A 13 -5.90 2.68 36.28
C ILE A 13 -4.82 3.20 35.34
N ALA A 14 -3.60 2.66 35.46
CA ALA A 14 -2.61 2.79 34.42
C ALA A 14 -3.15 2.03 33.21
N THR A 15 -3.87 2.72 32.33
CA THR A 15 -4.12 2.24 30.97
C THR A 15 -2.77 2.24 30.28
N ALA A 16 -2.01 1.16 30.51
CA ALA A 16 -0.97 0.75 29.58
C ALA A 16 -1.69 0.55 28.25
N SER A 17 -1.63 1.58 27.40
CA SER A 17 -1.96 1.44 26.00
C SER A 17 -0.88 0.52 25.48
N THR A 18 -1.09 -0.79 25.59
CA THR A 18 -0.43 -1.75 24.73
C THR A 18 -0.74 -1.29 23.33
N ALA A 19 0.18 -0.54 22.73
CA ALA A 19 0.24 -0.40 21.30
C ALA A 19 0.22 -1.84 20.80
N ALA A 20 -0.93 -2.26 20.29
CA ALA A 20 -1.06 -3.55 19.65
C ALA A 20 -0.14 -3.46 18.46
N MET A 21 1.09 -3.95 18.64
CA MET A 21 1.98 -4.31 17.56
C MET A 21 1.29 -5.51 16.93
N ALA A 22 0.31 -5.25 16.08
CA ALA A 22 -0.28 -6.24 15.21
C ALA A 22 0.84 -6.64 14.25
N GLN A 23 1.65 -7.59 14.69
CA GLN A 23 2.52 -8.36 13.83
C GLN A 23 1.59 -9.23 12.98
N THR A 24 1.02 -8.62 11.94
CA THR A 24 0.41 -9.36 10.84
C THR A 24 1.51 -10.25 10.28
N SER A 25 1.29 -11.56 10.42
CA SER A 25 2.14 -12.59 9.85
C SER A 25 2.26 -12.38 8.34
N GLY A 26 3.33 -11.71 7.90
CA GLY A 26 3.79 -11.73 6.51
C GLY A 26 3.76 -10.42 5.70
N GLY A 27 3.49 -9.25 6.29
CA GLY A 27 3.45 -7.98 5.54
C GLY A 27 4.16 -6.82 6.24
N CYS A 28 4.92 -6.01 5.49
CA CYS A 28 5.49 -4.74 5.96
C CYS A 28 4.55 -3.57 5.68
N ALA A 29 4.66 -2.48 6.45
CA ALA A 29 3.88 -1.26 6.21
C ALA A 29 4.51 -0.38 5.11
N ILE A 30 5.85 -0.35 5.04
CA ILE A 30 6.62 0.38 4.04
C ILE A 30 7.56 -0.60 3.33
N GLY A 31 7.64 -0.46 2.01
CA GLY A 31 8.55 -1.24 1.18
C GLY A 31 9.04 -0.44 -0.01
N TYR A 32 9.90 -1.07 -0.80
CA TYR A 32 10.40 -0.57 -2.07
C TYR A 32 9.98 -1.51 -3.18
N VAL A 33 9.46 -0.97 -4.28
CA VAL A 33 9.03 -1.77 -5.43
C VAL A 33 9.97 -1.58 -6.60
N THR A 34 10.42 -2.68 -7.17
CA THR A 34 11.14 -2.70 -8.45
C THR A 34 10.46 -3.69 -9.38
N GLY A 35 9.68 -3.19 -10.33
CA GLY A 35 8.83 -4.04 -11.18
C GLY A 35 7.78 -3.25 -11.94
N VAL A 36 6.65 -3.89 -12.21
CA VAL A 36 5.48 -3.27 -12.86
C VAL A 36 4.33 -3.21 -11.89
N GLY A 37 3.67 -2.06 -11.83
CA GLY A 37 2.44 -1.86 -11.08
C GLY A 37 1.37 -1.21 -11.95
N GLY A 38 0.10 -1.30 -11.56
CA GLY A 38 -0.97 -0.70 -12.33
C GLY A 38 -2.35 -0.87 -11.70
N SER A 39 -3.38 -0.51 -12.45
CA SER A 39 -4.75 -0.80 -12.03
C SER A 39 -4.96 -2.31 -11.88
N ALA A 40 -5.83 -2.75 -10.97
CA ALA A 40 -6.08 -4.18 -10.76
C ALA A 40 -6.55 -4.90 -12.04
N GLN A 41 -7.24 -4.21 -12.95
CA GLN A 41 -7.61 -4.78 -14.24
C GLN A 41 -6.40 -4.88 -15.17
N SER A 42 -5.68 -3.77 -15.39
CA SER A 42 -4.53 -3.74 -16.30
C SER A 42 -3.38 -4.64 -15.83
N MET A 43 -3.21 -4.83 -14.52
CA MET A 43 -2.23 -5.79 -13.99
C MET A 43 -2.61 -7.24 -14.31
N ARG A 44 -3.89 -7.61 -14.24
CA ARG A 44 -4.32 -8.96 -14.65
C ARG A 44 -4.07 -9.20 -16.14
N GLU A 45 -4.34 -8.20 -16.97
CA GLU A 45 -4.06 -8.26 -18.42
C GLU A 45 -2.55 -8.33 -18.69
N TYR A 46 -1.74 -7.53 -18.01
CA TYR A 46 -0.28 -7.56 -18.11
C TYR A 46 0.31 -8.92 -17.70
N LEU A 47 -0.15 -9.50 -16.59
CA LEU A 47 0.35 -10.78 -16.10
C LEU A 47 -0.05 -11.95 -17.02
N THR A 48 -1.20 -11.85 -17.70
CA THR A 48 -1.64 -12.84 -18.69
C THR A 48 -1.07 -12.61 -20.10
N THR A 49 -0.43 -11.45 -20.34
CA THR A 49 0.27 -11.16 -21.59
C THR A 49 1.52 -12.05 -21.69
N PRO A 50 1.76 -12.70 -22.85
CA PRO A 50 2.97 -13.48 -23.08
C PRO A 50 4.24 -12.65 -22.83
N ASP A 51 5.29 -13.26 -22.27
CA ASP A 51 6.51 -12.53 -21.85
C ASP A 51 7.13 -11.67 -22.97
N ARG A 52 7.15 -12.18 -24.21
CA ARG A 52 7.66 -11.47 -25.39
C ARG A 52 6.89 -10.18 -25.70
N ASP A 53 5.64 -10.09 -25.26
CA ASP A 53 4.70 -9.01 -25.57
C ASP A 53 4.51 -8.05 -24.37
N ARG A 54 4.99 -8.42 -23.17
CA ARG A 54 4.86 -7.60 -21.95
C ARG A 54 5.51 -6.22 -22.08
N TYR A 55 6.67 -6.14 -22.72
CA TYR A 55 7.35 -4.86 -22.97
C TYR A 55 6.47 -3.90 -23.79
N ARG A 56 5.83 -4.43 -24.84
CA ARG A 56 4.92 -3.65 -25.70
C ARG A 56 3.65 -3.27 -24.95
N TYR A 57 3.06 -4.19 -24.17
CA TYR A 57 1.91 -3.87 -23.32
C TYR A 57 2.21 -2.70 -22.36
N LEU A 58 3.37 -2.70 -21.70
CA LEU A 58 3.79 -1.63 -20.81
C LEU A 58 3.92 -0.28 -21.54
N ALA A 59 4.47 -0.28 -22.75
CA ALA A 59 4.62 0.92 -23.56
C ALA A 59 3.28 1.46 -24.10
N ASP A 60 2.38 0.57 -24.51
CA ASP A 60 1.11 0.93 -25.16
C ASP A 60 0.00 1.28 -24.16
N ASN A 61 0.14 0.87 -22.89
CA ASN A 61 -0.88 1.06 -21.84
C ASN A 61 -0.30 1.81 -20.64
N PRO A 62 0.22 3.04 -20.82
CA PRO A 62 0.78 3.82 -19.71
C PRO A 62 -0.31 4.12 -18.68
N ILE A 63 0.10 4.20 -17.42
CA ILE A 63 -0.82 4.50 -16.33
C ILE A 63 -1.44 5.89 -16.51
N GLN A 64 -2.76 5.96 -16.38
CA GLN A 64 -3.55 7.18 -16.45
C GLN A 64 -4.56 7.18 -15.33
N CYS A 65 -4.74 8.32 -14.67
CA CYS A 65 -5.68 8.49 -13.57
C CYS A 65 -6.49 9.76 -13.75
N LYS A 66 -7.72 9.77 -13.22
CA LYS A 66 -8.49 11.00 -13.04
C LYS A 66 -8.01 11.69 -11.78
N ILE A 67 -7.60 12.95 -11.93
CA ILE A 67 -7.21 13.81 -10.82
C ILE A 67 -8.40 14.71 -10.45
N SER A 68 -8.81 14.68 -9.19
CA SER A 68 -9.82 15.61 -8.66
C SER A 68 -9.23 16.99 -8.38
N ASP A 69 -10.09 17.99 -8.19
CA ASP A 69 -9.67 19.36 -7.86
C ASP A 69 -8.87 19.45 -6.54
N GLU A 70 -9.07 18.49 -5.63
CA GLU A 70 -8.34 18.33 -4.37
C GLU A 70 -7.01 17.55 -4.52
N GLY A 71 -6.63 17.17 -5.76
CA GLY A 71 -5.38 16.49 -6.07
C GLY A 71 -5.39 14.99 -5.78
N ARG A 72 -6.56 14.33 -5.67
CA ARG A 72 -6.63 12.88 -5.48
C ARG A 72 -6.68 12.16 -6.82
N ALA A 73 -5.81 11.17 -6.98
CA ALA A 73 -5.85 10.25 -8.11
C ALA A 73 -6.93 9.17 -7.90
N SER A 74 -7.73 8.91 -8.93
CA SER A 74 -8.81 7.93 -8.92
C SER A 74 -9.03 7.34 -10.30
N ALA A 75 -9.83 6.28 -10.39
CA ALA A 75 -10.22 5.64 -11.65
C ALA A 75 -9.02 5.35 -12.58
N CYS A 76 -7.92 4.87 -12.00
CA CYS A 76 -6.69 4.63 -12.74
C CYS A 76 -6.82 3.42 -13.68
N THR A 77 -6.18 3.52 -14.83
CA THR A 77 -6.08 2.49 -15.87
C THR A 77 -4.63 2.40 -16.35
N GLY A 78 -4.25 1.29 -16.98
CA GLY A 78 -2.89 1.08 -17.47
C GLY A 78 -1.92 0.59 -16.40
N VAL A 79 -0.65 0.57 -16.78
CA VAL A 79 0.49 0.06 -16.00
C VAL A 79 1.67 1.04 -16.04
N THR A 80 2.57 0.92 -15.09
CA THR A 80 3.79 1.72 -14.99
C THR A 80 4.94 0.89 -14.45
N SER A 81 6.17 1.29 -14.79
CA SER A 81 7.38 0.71 -14.24
C SER A 81 7.80 1.47 -12.98
N LEU A 82 8.01 0.73 -11.90
CA LEU A 82 8.50 1.23 -10.63
C LEU A 82 9.97 0.87 -10.51
N ARG A 83 10.82 1.84 -10.17
CA ARG A 83 12.27 1.68 -10.07
C ARG A 83 12.72 2.05 -8.66
N HIS A 84 12.73 1.05 -7.78
CA HIS A 84 13.04 1.25 -6.37
C HIS A 84 12.14 2.33 -5.73
N GLU A 85 10.86 2.31 -6.08
CA GLU A 85 9.89 3.28 -5.60
C GLU A 85 9.48 2.95 -4.17
N GLN A 86 9.55 3.91 -3.24
CA GLN A 86 9.06 3.71 -1.88
C GLN A 86 7.53 3.71 -1.88
N VAL A 87 6.93 2.71 -1.24
CA VAL A 87 5.48 2.53 -1.22
C VAL A 87 4.97 2.23 0.18
N SER A 88 3.72 2.60 0.42
CA SER A 88 2.95 2.07 1.55
C SER A 88 2.26 0.79 1.11
N VAL A 89 2.51 -0.32 1.79
CA VAL A 89 2.00 -1.64 1.41
C VAL A 89 0.70 -1.93 2.16
N TYR A 90 -0.31 -2.35 1.41
CA TYR A 90 -1.57 -2.89 1.92
C TYR A 90 -1.55 -4.38 1.63
N ASP A 91 -1.25 -5.19 2.65
CA ASP A 91 -1.31 -6.65 2.50
C ASP A 91 -2.77 -7.07 2.32
N ASP A 92 -3.15 -7.29 1.07
CA ASP A 92 -4.35 -8.00 0.71
C ASP A 92 -4.03 -9.51 0.72
N SER A 93 -5.00 -10.33 1.12
CA SER A 93 -4.82 -11.78 1.29
C SER A 93 -4.54 -12.53 -0.01
N ASP A 94 -4.30 -11.83 -1.13
CA ASP A 94 -3.89 -12.43 -2.39
C ASP A 94 -2.50 -13.06 -2.26
N SER A 95 -2.26 -14.15 -2.98
CA SER A 95 -1.01 -14.92 -2.85
C SER A 95 0.11 -14.42 -3.77
N ALA A 96 -0.22 -13.68 -4.82
CA ALA A 96 0.73 -13.32 -5.89
C ALA A 96 0.93 -11.80 -6.02
N THR A 97 -0.09 -11.02 -5.69
CA THR A 97 -0.13 -9.56 -5.84
C THR A 97 -0.44 -8.89 -4.51
N THR A 98 -0.12 -7.61 -4.40
CA THR A 98 -0.48 -6.78 -3.25
C THR A 98 -0.82 -5.38 -3.72
N THR A 99 -1.71 -4.72 -3.01
CA THR A 99 -2.04 -3.33 -3.22
C THR A 99 -1.05 -2.42 -2.51
N VAL A 100 -0.58 -1.38 -3.20
CA VAL A 100 0.36 -0.40 -2.65
C VAL A 100 -0.07 1.02 -3.01
N VAL A 101 0.33 1.99 -2.20
CA VAL A 101 0.30 3.40 -2.57
C VAL A 101 1.70 3.80 -3.01
N ALA A 102 1.85 4.13 -4.29
CA ALA A 102 3.09 4.58 -4.90
C ALA A 102 2.94 6.02 -5.43
N ARG A 103 4.04 6.77 -5.48
CA ARG A 103 4.06 8.06 -6.20
C ARG A 103 4.32 7.79 -7.67
N VAL A 104 3.36 8.20 -8.51
CA VAL A 104 3.39 7.95 -9.95
C VAL A 104 3.36 9.29 -10.66
N GLU A 105 4.25 9.44 -11.64
CA GLU A 105 4.29 10.58 -12.54
C GLU A 105 3.17 10.45 -13.58
N LEU A 106 2.33 11.48 -13.66
CA LEU A 106 1.22 11.64 -14.58
C LEU A 106 1.38 12.99 -15.31
N ASP A 107 0.60 13.24 -16.35
CA ASP A 107 0.71 14.46 -17.18
C ASP A 107 0.63 15.78 -16.38
N GLN A 108 -0.09 15.77 -15.25
CA GLN A 108 -0.32 16.95 -14.41
C GLN A 108 0.62 17.04 -13.20
N GLY A 109 1.54 16.08 -13.04
CA GLY A 109 2.49 16.00 -11.93
C GLY A 109 2.55 14.62 -11.27
N THR A 110 3.18 14.54 -10.11
CA THR A 110 3.34 13.30 -9.35
C THR A 110 2.25 13.17 -8.28
N TYR A 111 1.50 12.07 -8.32
CA TYR A 111 0.38 11.84 -7.41
C TYR A 111 0.55 10.52 -6.65
N PRO A 112 0.08 10.42 -5.40
CA PRO A 112 -0.07 9.14 -4.73
C PRO A 112 -1.21 8.35 -5.40
N VAL A 113 -0.91 7.15 -5.87
CA VAL A 113 -1.86 6.28 -6.57
C VAL A 113 -1.90 4.92 -5.90
N ILE A 114 -3.12 4.40 -5.70
CA ILE A 114 -3.35 3.02 -5.28
C ILE A 114 -3.24 2.13 -6.51
N ILE A 115 -2.23 1.26 -6.52
CA ILE A 115 -1.95 0.33 -7.62
C ILE A 115 -1.68 -1.07 -7.08
N VAL A 116 -1.83 -2.07 -7.94
CA VAL A 116 -1.48 -3.46 -7.67
C VAL A 116 -0.08 -3.73 -8.21
N VAL A 117 0.73 -4.46 -7.46
CA VAL A 117 2.07 -4.93 -7.85
C VAL A 117 2.21 -6.41 -7.53
N GLN A 118 3.21 -7.11 -8.07
CA GLN A 118 3.49 -8.49 -7.65
C GLN A 118 4.22 -8.49 -6.30
N LYS A 119 3.87 -9.42 -5.40
CA LYS A 119 4.53 -9.54 -4.07
C LYS A 119 6.04 -9.78 -4.20
N GLN A 120 6.47 -10.53 -5.23
CA GLN A 120 7.88 -10.77 -5.53
C GLN A 120 8.69 -9.51 -5.88
N ASP A 121 8.02 -8.44 -6.33
CA ASP A 121 8.66 -7.19 -6.74
C ASP A 121 8.77 -6.20 -5.56
N VAL A 122 8.24 -6.55 -4.38
CA VAL A 122 8.25 -5.76 -3.15
C VAL A 122 9.39 -6.20 -2.23
N GLN A 123 10.19 -5.23 -1.78
CA GLN A 123 11.21 -5.42 -0.76
C GLN A 123 10.84 -4.63 0.49
N CYS A 124 10.59 -5.34 1.59
CA CYS A 124 10.23 -4.68 2.84
C CYS A 124 11.39 -3.85 3.40
N GLN A 125 11.07 -2.64 3.85
CA GLN A 125 12.01 -1.83 4.62
C GLN A 125 12.26 -2.51 5.97
N GLN A 126 13.52 -2.68 6.35
CA GLN A 126 13.95 -3.22 7.65
C GLN A 126 14.05 -2.12 8.70
#